data_AF-A0A2J5HSJ1-F1
#
_entry.id   AF-A0A2J5HSJ1-F1
#
_cell.length_a   1.000
_cell.length_b   1.000
_cell.length_c   1.000
_cell.angle_alpha   90.00
_cell.angle_beta   90.00
_cell.angle_gamma   90.00
#
_symmetry.space_group_name_H-M   'P 1'
#
loop_
_entity.id
_entity.type
_entity.pdbx_description
1 polymer ?
#
loop_
_entity_poly.entity_id
_entity_poly.type
_entity_poly.pdbx_seq_one_letter_code
_entity_poly.pdbx_strand_id
1 'polypeptide(L)'
;MPHSEPHYEFGGPLGTAAITVGLPVLLYFFRFACNDVAGCPVPSLLSPSTLDWETLKGEIGWPQGGVWDLCSWQVMGVVLAYYLVSLVLWRILPANETLGTKLVHHGRPLKYRLNAFSSSLVQLAAVAIGTYYHGADFVVWTYMTDNYIQILTANVLIAYGISIFLYAYSFTVNTNYPNDDLRELAEGGDTGNVMYDFYIGRELNPRVTLPLIGEVDIKTWLEMRPGLTGWMLLDLAFVAQQYRNYGYVTDSILFVTAVQAYYVLDGQYNESHVLSMMDIITDGMGFMLTFGDIVWVPFLYSTQCRYLATYPLHLGWASIAAVSAVFTLGLYIFRASNTQKRVFRTNPQDPSVANLSYIQTKRGTRLLTAGWWGMSRHINYFGDWLQASPFSLPTGVAGYRVLAAGSAAATSSVFTTRDGREVVQGDARGWGMIFTYFYVLYFAILLVHRERRDDAMCAKKYGADWAQYKKTVRWRILPWVY
;
A
#
# COMPACT_ATOMS: atom_id res chain seq x y z
N MET A 1 12.92 -34.70 3.73
CA MET A 1 11.51 -35.11 3.51
C MET A 1 11.32 -35.26 2.01
N PRO A 2 10.53 -36.22 1.50
CA PRO A 2 10.23 -36.26 0.07
C PRO A 2 9.63 -34.89 -0.31
N HIS A 3 10.15 -34.24 -1.34
CA HIS A 3 9.63 -32.97 -1.84
C HIS A 3 8.13 -33.16 -2.15
N SER A 4 7.26 -32.68 -1.25
CA SER A 4 5.87 -32.46 -1.58
C SER A 4 5.82 -31.55 -2.79
N GLU A 5 4.94 -31.82 -3.76
CA GLU A 5 4.78 -30.95 -4.92
C GLU A 5 4.67 -29.48 -4.47
N PRO A 6 5.41 -28.56 -5.11
CA PRO A 6 5.40 -27.16 -4.72
C PRO A 6 3.99 -26.59 -4.83
N HIS A 7 3.47 -26.08 -3.71
CA HIS A 7 2.17 -25.42 -3.68
C HIS A 7 2.32 -24.00 -4.22
N TYR A 8 1.87 -23.80 -5.46
CA TYR A 8 1.91 -22.49 -6.12
C TYR A 8 0.72 -21.62 -5.75
N GLU A 9 1.00 -20.37 -5.37
CA GLU A 9 0.04 -19.28 -5.24
C GLU A 9 0.10 -18.37 -6.49
N PHE A 10 -0.73 -17.32 -6.56
CA PHE A 10 -0.67 -16.30 -7.62
C PHE A 10 -0.71 -16.82 -9.08
N GLY A 11 -1.38 -17.96 -9.32
CA GLY A 11 -1.42 -18.58 -10.65
C GLY A 11 -0.09 -19.24 -11.08
N GLY A 12 0.80 -19.51 -10.13
CA GLY A 12 2.08 -20.19 -10.35
C GLY A 12 3.06 -19.38 -11.21
N PRO A 13 4.01 -20.05 -11.89
CA PRO A 13 5.07 -19.38 -12.63
C PRO A 13 4.57 -18.40 -13.71
N LEU A 14 3.49 -18.73 -14.41
CA LEU A 14 2.92 -17.86 -15.44
C LEU A 14 2.24 -16.63 -14.82
N GLY A 15 1.46 -16.83 -13.76
CA GLY A 15 0.80 -15.72 -13.07
C GLY A 15 1.79 -14.78 -12.40
N THR A 16 2.79 -15.31 -11.71
CA THR A 16 3.88 -14.51 -11.11
C THR A 16 4.71 -13.75 -12.13
N ALA A 17 5.01 -14.34 -13.30
CA ALA A 17 5.66 -13.63 -14.40
C ALA A 17 4.78 -12.50 -14.96
N ALA A 18 3.49 -12.75 -15.17
CA ALA A 18 2.55 -11.76 -15.65
C ALA A 18 2.40 -10.59 -14.67
N ILE A 19 2.37 -10.85 -13.36
CA ILE A 19 2.28 -9.81 -12.33
C ILE A 19 3.59 -9.00 -12.27
N THR A 20 4.74 -9.67 -12.31
CA THR A 20 6.06 -9.02 -12.24
C THR A 20 6.22 -7.95 -13.32
N VAL A 21 5.82 -8.26 -14.56
CA VAL A 21 5.89 -7.31 -15.69
C VAL A 21 4.67 -6.39 -15.76
N GLY A 22 3.48 -6.91 -15.44
CA GLY A 22 2.21 -6.22 -15.63
C GLY A 22 1.94 -5.10 -14.63
N LEU A 23 2.32 -5.26 -13.35
CA LEU A 23 2.06 -4.22 -12.33
C LEU A 23 2.83 -2.91 -12.59
N PRO A 24 4.14 -2.92 -12.94
CA PRO A 24 4.83 -1.71 -13.37
C PRO A 24 4.10 -1.01 -14.53
N VAL A 25 3.71 -1.77 -15.57
CA VAL A 25 2.98 -1.23 -16.74
C VAL A 25 1.63 -0.63 -16.32
N LEU A 26 0.93 -1.25 -15.38
CA LEU A 26 -0.35 -0.74 -14.87
C LEU A 26 -0.19 0.63 -14.18
N LEU A 27 0.88 0.84 -13.39
CA LEU A 27 1.12 2.13 -12.76
C LEU A 27 1.48 3.23 -13.76
N TYR A 28 2.25 2.89 -14.81
CA TYR A 28 2.47 3.79 -15.93
C TYR A 28 1.17 4.13 -16.65
N PHE A 29 0.33 3.12 -16.92
CA PHE A 29 -1.00 3.33 -17.48
C PHE A 29 -1.82 4.28 -16.62
N PHE A 30 -1.83 4.12 -15.29
CA PHE A 30 -2.57 5.02 -14.39
C PHE A 30 -2.05 6.46 -14.45
N ARG A 31 -0.73 6.67 -14.58
CA ARG A 31 -0.14 8.01 -14.70
C ARG A 31 -0.43 8.65 -16.06
N PHE A 32 -0.40 7.89 -17.15
CA PHE A 32 -0.58 8.41 -18.50
C PHE A 32 -2.05 8.57 -18.87
N ALA A 33 -2.89 7.59 -18.52
CA ALA A 33 -4.31 7.58 -18.83
C ALA A 33 -5.11 8.55 -17.96
N CYS A 34 -4.63 8.91 -16.77
CA CYS A 34 -5.25 9.90 -15.89
C CYS A 34 -4.19 10.93 -15.51
N ASN A 35 -4.23 12.12 -16.13
CA ASN A 35 -3.19 13.13 -16.03
C ASN A 35 -3.72 14.57 -16.01
N ASP A 36 -2.82 15.50 -15.70
CA ASP A 36 -3.03 16.94 -15.64
C ASP A 36 -2.81 17.68 -16.98
N VAL A 37 -2.60 16.94 -18.07
CA VAL A 37 -2.39 17.45 -19.43
C VAL A 37 -3.72 17.53 -20.18
N ALA A 38 -4.45 16.41 -20.26
CA ALA A 38 -5.67 16.28 -21.06
C ALA A 38 -6.89 15.81 -20.26
N GLY A 39 -6.72 14.95 -19.24
CA GLY A 39 -7.86 14.48 -18.47
C GLY A 39 -7.64 13.17 -17.70
N CYS A 40 -8.73 12.74 -17.05
CA CYS A 40 -8.83 11.50 -16.32
C CYS A 40 -10.20 10.84 -16.55
N PRO A 41 -10.32 9.84 -17.45
CA PRO A 41 -9.29 9.40 -18.39
C PRO A 41 -8.97 10.46 -19.46
N VAL A 42 -7.85 10.30 -20.16
CA VAL A 42 -7.56 11.07 -21.38
C VAL A 42 -8.64 10.83 -22.43
N PRO A 43 -8.99 11.84 -23.25
CA PRO A 43 -10.14 11.76 -24.16
C PRO A 43 -10.13 10.58 -25.14
N SER A 44 -8.98 10.25 -25.72
CA SER A 44 -8.85 9.16 -26.69
C SER A 44 -9.26 7.80 -26.11
N LEU A 45 -9.19 7.62 -24.79
CA LEU A 45 -9.61 6.37 -24.14
C LEU A 45 -11.13 6.26 -24.00
N LEU A 46 -11.88 7.36 -24.11
CA LEU A 46 -13.35 7.35 -24.09
C LEU A 46 -13.95 6.94 -25.44
N SER A 47 -13.19 7.10 -26.53
CA SER A 47 -13.61 6.76 -27.90
C SER A 47 -12.53 5.95 -28.62
N PRO A 48 -12.28 4.69 -28.20
CA PRO A 48 -11.19 3.88 -28.74
C PRO A 48 -11.33 3.55 -30.23
N SER A 49 -12.53 3.65 -30.80
CA SER A 49 -12.78 3.45 -32.23
C SER A 49 -12.21 4.56 -33.12
N THR A 50 -11.89 5.73 -32.56
CA THR A 50 -11.32 6.89 -33.28
C THR A 50 -9.91 7.22 -32.84
N LEU A 51 -9.20 6.24 -32.27
CA LEU A 51 -7.89 6.44 -31.65
C LEU A 51 -6.82 6.68 -32.72
N ASP A 52 -6.23 7.88 -32.67
CA ASP A 52 -5.03 8.25 -33.43
C ASP A 52 -3.83 8.31 -32.48
N TRP A 53 -2.69 7.77 -32.92
CA TRP A 53 -1.51 7.61 -32.08
C TRP A 53 -0.84 8.94 -31.74
N GLU A 54 -0.80 9.88 -32.69
CA GLU A 54 -0.20 11.20 -32.46
C GLU A 54 -1.07 12.04 -31.51
N THR A 55 -2.39 11.96 -31.66
CA THR A 55 -3.34 12.56 -30.72
C THR A 55 -3.17 11.98 -29.32
N LEU A 56 -3.13 10.64 -29.19
CA LEU A 56 -2.96 9.98 -27.90
C LEU A 56 -1.63 10.38 -27.23
N LYS A 57 -0.51 10.45 -27.96
CA LYS A 57 0.78 10.91 -27.42
C LYS A 57 0.70 12.30 -26.82
N GLY A 58 0.03 13.23 -27.50
CA GLY A 58 -0.20 14.58 -27.00
C GLY A 58 -1.04 14.56 -25.72
N GLU A 59 -2.13 13.81 -25.73
CA GLU A 59 -3.06 13.74 -24.59
C GLU A 59 -2.46 13.07 -23.35
N ILE A 60 -1.64 12.03 -23.51
CA ILE A 60 -0.96 11.37 -22.39
C ILE A 60 0.23 12.20 -21.88
N GLY A 61 0.62 13.27 -22.58
CA GLY A 61 1.82 14.04 -22.26
C GLY A 61 3.09 13.20 -22.40
N TRP A 62 3.18 12.40 -23.47
CA TRP A 62 4.33 11.52 -23.69
C TRP A 62 5.63 12.35 -23.78
N PRO A 63 6.70 11.99 -23.04
CA PRO A 63 7.96 12.76 -23.07
C PRO A 63 8.56 12.85 -24.48
N GLN A 64 9.22 13.98 -24.77
CA GLN A 64 9.80 14.24 -26.10
C GLN A 64 10.94 13.26 -26.45
N GLY A 65 11.82 12.95 -25.48
CA GLY A 65 12.85 11.91 -25.61
C GLY A 65 12.32 10.47 -25.46
N GLY A 66 11.00 10.31 -25.36
CA GLY A 66 10.32 9.03 -25.29
C GLY A 66 10.62 8.26 -24.01
N VAL A 67 10.86 6.95 -24.14
CA VAL A 67 11.09 6.04 -22.99
C VAL A 67 12.31 6.45 -22.17
N TRP A 68 13.31 7.07 -22.78
CA TRP A 68 14.54 7.48 -22.10
C TRP A 68 14.31 8.58 -21.08
N ASP A 69 13.37 9.50 -21.35
CA ASP A 69 13.01 10.60 -20.44
C ASP A 69 12.15 10.15 -19.25
N LEU A 70 11.64 8.91 -19.27
CA LEU A 70 11.03 8.30 -18.10
C LEU A 70 12.08 8.05 -17.01
N CYS A 71 13.36 7.95 -17.38
CA CYS A 71 14.46 7.77 -16.45
C CYS A 71 15.30 9.04 -16.35
N SER A 72 15.73 9.40 -15.14
CA SER A 72 16.74 10.43 -14.93
C SER A 72 17.70 9.96 -13.85
N TRP A 73 19.01 10.01 -14.15
CA TRP A 73 20.05 9.68 -13.18
C TRP A 73 20.10 10.66 -12.02
N GLN A 74 19.77 11.93 -12.26
CA GLN A 74 19.64 12.93 -11.21
C GLN A 74 18.49 12.57 -10.27
N VAL A 75 17.32 12.22 -10.81
CA VAL A 75 16.16 11.81 -10.00
C VAL A 75 16.43 10.51 -9.26
N MET A 76 17.08 9.53 -9.89
CA MET A 76 17.55 8.31 -9.23
C MET A 76 18.45 8.65 -8.02
N GLY A 77 19.42 9.56 -8.19
CA GLY A 77 20.27 10.04 -7.10
C GLY A 77 19.48 10.66 -5.94
N VAL A 78 18.44 11.46 -6.23
CA VAL A 78 17.56 12.05 -5.20
C VAL A 78 16.74 10.98 -4.47
N VAL A 79 16.20 9.99 -5.19
CA VAL A 79 15.47 8.88 -4.57
C VAL A 79 16.39 8.04 -3.69
N LEU A 80 17.61 7.74 -4.14
CA LEU A 80 18.60 7.05 -3.31
C LEU A 80 19.03 7.88 -2.09
N ALA A 81 19.13 9.20 -2.23
CA ALA A 81 19.39 10.10 -1.10
C ALA A 81 18.22 10.08 -0.08
N TYR A 82 16.97 10.04 -0.54
CA TYR A 82 15.80 9.85 0.32
C TYR A 82 15.87 8.53 1.10
N TYR A 83 16.27 7.44 0.45
CA TYR A 83 16.46 6.14 1.10
C TYR A 83 17.59 6.17 2.12
N LEU A 84 18.70 6.85 1.80
CA LEU A 84 19.82 7.05 2.71
C LEU A 84 19.41 7.85 3.95
N VAL A 85 18.62 8.93 3.78
CA VAL A 85 18.07 9.68 4.92
C VAL A 85 17.23 8.76 5.81
N SER A 86 16.36 7.92 5.22
CA SER A 86 15.57 6.93 5.97
C SER A 86 16.45 5.94 6.74
N LEU A 87 17.54 5.43 6.15
CA LEU A 87 18.51 4.55 6.83
C LEU A 87 19.25 5.25 7.96
N VAL A 88 19.68 6.49 7.74
CA VAL A 88 20.36 7.30 8.76
C VAL A 88 19.43 7.52 9.94
N LEU A 89 18.17 7.91 9.70
CA LEU A 89 17.17 8.08 10.76
C LEU A 89 16.88 6.77 11.52
N TRP A 90 16.75 5.64 10.81
CA TRP A 90 16.62 4.31 11.42
C TRP A 90 17.77 4.02 12.39
N ARG A 91 19.00 4.39 12.00
CA ARG A 91 20.19 4.17 12.81
C ARG A 91 20.25 5.10 14.03
N ILE A 92 20.11 6.40 13.83
CA ILE A 92 20.44 7.41 14.87
C ILE A 92 19.31 7.64 15.89
N LEU A 93 18.04 7.48 15.48
CA LEU A 93 16.92 7.78 16.37
C LEU A 93 16.74 6.68 17.42
N PRO A 94 16.26 7.01 18.64
CA PRO A 94 15.89 6.00 19.63
C PRO A 94 14.92 4.96 19.05
N ALA A 95 15.11 3.70 19.42
CA ALA A 95 14.32 2.60 18.88
C ALA A 95 13.93 1.60 19.96
N ASN A 96 12.75 1.02 19.80
CA ASN A 96 12.29 -0.10 20.58
C ASN A 96 12.86 -1.38 19.97
N GLU A 97 13.56 -2.16 20.80
CA GLU A 97 14.08 -3.46 20.38
C GLU A 97 13.10 -4.57 20.76
N THR A 98 12.59 -5.27 19.75
CA THR A 98 11.54 -6.29 19.92
C THR A 98 11.98 -7.60 19.29
N LEU A 99 11.60 -8.72 19.90
CA LEU A 99 11.79 -10.04 19.33
C LEU A 99 10.61 -10.39 18.41
N GLY A 100 10.92 -10.87 17.20
CA GLY A 100 9.91 -11.39 16.29
C GLY A 100 9.44 -12.79 16.67
N THR A 101 8.69 -13.43 15.77
CA THR A 101 8.32 -14.84 15.93
C THR A 101 9.53 -15.75 15.82
N LYS A 102 9.41 -16.96 16.37
CA LYS A 102 10.45 -18.00 16.25
C LYS A 102 10.53 -18.48 14.80
N LEU A 103 11.76 -18.55 14.29
CA LEU A 103 12.08 -19.19 13.01
C LEU A 103 11.72 -20.68 13.07
N VAL A 104 11.22 -21.21 11.95
CA VAL A 104 10.65 -22.56 11.87
C VAL A 104 11.73 -23.60 12.12
N HIS A 105 12.92 -23.40 11.54
CA HIS A 105 14.00 -24.37 11.60
C HIS A 105 14.92 -24.23 12.82
N HIS A 106 14.88 -23.09 13.51
CA HIS A 106 15.77 -22.82 14.67
C HIS A 106 15.06 -22.77 16.01
N GLY A 107 13.75 -22.52 16.03
CA GLY A 107 13.00 -22.31 17.27
C GLY A 107 13.42 -21.07 18.07
N ARG A 108 14.24 -20.19 17.47
CA ARG A 108 14.77 -18.94 18.04
C ARG A 108 14.19 -17.73 17.29
N PRO A 109 13.86 -16.63 17.98
CA PRO A 109 13.38 -15.41 17.33
C PRO A 109 14.53 -14.51 16.86
N LEU A 110 14.27 -13.72 15.82
CA LEU A 110 15.14 -12.62 15.40
C LEU A 110 14.86 -11.35 16.22
N LYS A 111 15.88 -10.51 16.40
CA LYS A 111 15.77 -9.21 17.06
C LYS A 111 15.57 -8.10 16.02
N TYR A 112 14.65 -7.19 16.29
CA TYR A 112 14.26 -6.10 15.39
C TYR A 112 14.41 -4.74 16.09
N ARG A 113 14.88 -3.75 15.33
CA ARG A 113 15.01 -2.35 15.75
C ARG A 113 13.90 -1.52 15.12
N LEU A 114 12.97 -1.04 15.94
CA LEU A 114 11.74 -0.38 15.49
C LEU A 114 11.71 1.10 15.91
N ASN A 115 11.62 2.01 14.94
CA ASN A 115 11.52 3.46 15.15
C ASN A 115 10.92 4.20 13.93
N ALA A 116 10.00 3.56 13.21
CA ALA A 116 9.47 4.10 11.96
C ALA A 116 8.69 5.40 12.20
N PHE A 117 7.85 5.42 13.24
CA PHE A 117 7.04 6.59 13.59
C PHE A 117 7.88 7.85 13.83
N SER A 118 8.91 7.76 14.68
CA SER A 118 9.78 8.91 14.96
C SER A 118 10.58 9.34 13.73
N SER A 119 10.98 8.39 12.88
CA SER A 119 11.67 8.67 11.62
C SER A 119 10.79 9.43 10.63
N SER A 120 9.50 9.08 10.55
CA SER A 120 8.52 9.79 9.72
C SER A 120 8.23 11.18 10.27
N LEU A 121 8.08 11.33 11.58
CA LEU A 121 7.84 12.64 12.20
C LEU A 121 8.99 13.62 11.94
N VAL A 122 10.25 13.16 11.97
CA VAL A 122 11.40 14.02 11.63
C VAL A 122 11.33 14.50 10.17
N GLN A 123 10.98 13.62 9.24
CA GLN A 123 10.83 13.98 7.83
C GLN A 123 9.64 14.93 7.61
N LEU A 124 8.50 14.66 8.24
CA LEU A 124 7.32 15.53 8.21
C LEU A 124 7.61 16.91 8.82
N ALA A 125 8.38 16.98 9.90
CA ALA A 125 8.82 18.25 10.49
C ALA A 125 9.73 19.03 9.52
N ALA A 126 10.67 18.36 8.86
CA ALA A 126 11.57 19.00 7.89
C ALA A 126 10.79 19.62 6.73
N VAL A 127 9.83 18.89 6.15
CA VAL A 127 9.01 19.43 5.06
C VAL A 127 8.00 20.46 5.53
N ALA A 128 7.48 20.37 6.77
CA ALA A 128 6.63 21.40 7.36
C ALA A 128 7.40 22.72 7.54
N ILE A 129 8.65 22.66 8.02
CA ILE A 129 9.53 23.84 8.12
C ILE A 129 9.80 24.43 6.73
N GLY A 130 10.14 23.59 5.74
CA GLY A 130 10.33 24.05 4.36
C GLY A 130 9.08 24.73 3.78
N THR A 131 7.91 24.14 4.04
CA THR A 131 6.61 24.70 3.62
C THR A 131 6.29 26.02 4.33
N TYR A 132 6.64 26.18 5.60
CA TYR A 132 6.43 27.43 6.33
C TYR A 132 7.20 28.60 5.70
N TYR A 133 8.44 28.37 5.26
CA TYR A 133 9.27 29.42 4.66
C TYR A 133 9.00 29.66 3.18
N HIS A 134 8.72 28.62 2.40
CA HIS A 134 8.63 28.70 0.94
C HIS A 134 7.21 28.47 0.40
N GLY A 135 6.23 28.22 1.26
CA GLY A 135 4.85 27.93 0.86
C GLY A 135 4.75 26.69 -0.02
N ALA A 136 3.82 26.72 -0.97
CA ALA A 136 3.61 25.64 -1.93
C ALA A 136 4.71 25.53 -2.99
N ASP A 137 5.57 26.55 -3.12
CA ASP A 137 6.70 26.58 -4.05
C ASP A 137 8.00 26.02 -3.43
N PHE A 138 7.90 25.43 -2.23
CA PHE A 138 9.01 24.70 -1.63
C PHE A 138 9.56 23.65 -2.60
N VAL A 139 10.88 23.65 -2.80
CA VAL A 139 11.56 22.85 -3.83
C VAL A 139 11.26 21.36 -3.76
N VAL A 140 11.02 20.81 -2.57
CA VAL A 140 10.65 19.38 -2.44
C VAL A 140 9.30 19.11 -3.10
N TRP A 141 8.32 20.00 -2.93
CA TRP A 141 6.99 19.83 -3.51
C TRP A 141 6.96 19.98 -5.01
N THR A 142 7.66 20.98 -5.55
CA THR A 142 7.76 21.17 -7.00
C THR A 142 8.55 20.03 -7.63
N TYR A 143 9.70 19.65 -7.05
CA TYR A 143 10.51 18.56 -7.57
C TYR A 143 9.75 17.23 -7.63
N MET A 144 8.98 16.90 -6.58
CA MET A 144 8.19 15.67 -6.54
C MET A 144 7.09 15.63 -7.59
N THR A 145 6.38 16.73 -7.81
CA THR A 145 5.30 16.80 -8.80
C THR A 145 5.84 16.81 -10.23
N ASP A 146 6.90 17.58 -10.45
CA ASP A 146 7.44 17.82 -11.80
C ASP A 146 8.21 16.60 -12.31
N ASN A 147 8.82 15.83 -11.40
CA ASN A 147 9.57 14.61 -11.73
C ASN A 147 8.83 13.32 -11.34
N TYR A 148 7.50 13.38 -11.15
CA TYR A 148 6.71 12.24 -10.65
C TYR A 148 6.99 10.94 -11.43
N ILE A 149 7.02 11.01 -12.76
CA ILE A 149 7.22 9.85 -13.62
C ILE A 149 8.64 9.28 -13.49
N GLN A 150 9.65 10.14 -13.33
CA GLN A 150 11.03 9.72 -13.09
C GLN A 150 11.22 9.14 -11.69
N ILE A 151 10.52 9.66 -10.68
CA ILE A 151 10.53 9.11 -9.31
C ILE A 151 9.85 7.73 -9.31
N LEU A 152 8.72 7.56 -9.99
CA LEU A 152 8.09 6.24 -10.19
C LEU A 152 9.06 5.27 -10.87
N THR A 153 9.66 5.68 -11.98
CA THR A 153 10.63 4.85 -12.73
C THR A 153 11.83 4.48 -11.87
N ALA A 154 12.36 5.42 -11.09
CA ALA A 154 13.47 5.16 -10.18
C ALA A 154 13.10 4.09 -9.13
N ASN A 155 11.92 4.18 -8.51
CA ASN A 155 11.47 3.18 -7.53
C ASN A 155 11.20 1.82 -8.18
N VAL A 156 10.68 1.76 -9.42
CA VAL A 156 10.54 0.51 -10.19
C VAL A 156 11.91 -0.15 -10.41
N LEU A 157 12.90 0.61 -10.87
CA LEU A 157 14.25 0.10 -11.11
C LEU A 157 14.94 -0.33 -9.81
N ILE A 158 14.77 0.42 -8.72
CA ILE A 158 15.26 0.05 -7.39
C ILE A 158 14.60 -1.25 -6.92
N ALA A 159 13.29 -1.41 -7.10
CA ALA A 159 12.59 -2.63 -6.73
C ALA A 159 13.16 -3.85 -7.46
N TYR A 160 13.31 -3.77 -8.78
CA TYR A 160 13.98 -4.81 -9.56
C TYR A 160 15.42 -5.07 -9.09
N GLY A 161 16.20 -4.01 -8.85
CA GLY A 161 17.58 -4.13 -8.38
C GLY A 161 17.70 -4.84 -7.03
N ILE A 162 16.87 -4.45 -6.06
CA ILE A 162 16.81 -5.10 -4.74
C ILE A 162 16.37 -6.55 -4.89
N SER A 163 15.32 -6.85 -5.65
CA SER A 163 14.83 -8.23 -5.80
C SER A 163 15.83 -9.15 -6.52
N ILE A 164 16.56 -8.64 -7.53
CA ILE A 164 17.64 -9.37 -8.19
C ILE A 164 18.77 -9.67 -7.19
N PHE A 165 19.17 -8.66 -6.42
CA PHE A 165 20.18 -8.83 -5.38
C PHE A 165 19.75 -9.86 -4.33
N LEU A 166 18.53 -9.77 -3.81
CA LEU A 166 18.01 -10.68 -2.80
C LEU A 166 17.87 -12.11 -3.32
N TYR A 167 17.43 -12.29 -4.57
CA TYR A 167 17.39 -13.60 -5.21
C TYR A 167 18.79 -14.21 -5.29
N ALA A 168 19.79 -13.46 -5.77
CA ALA A 168 21.17 -13.94 -5.83
C ALA A 168 21.76 -14.21 -4.43
N TYR A 169 21.51 -13.32 -3.47
CA TYR A 169 22.01 -13.42 -2.10
C TYR A 169 21.42 -14.61 -1.34
N SER A 170 20.18 -15.00 -1.65
CA SER A 170 19.52 -16.14 -1.01
C SER A 170 20.25 -17.48 -1.22
N PHE A 171 21.05 -17.63 -2.28
CA PHE A 171 21.83 -18.85 -2.53
C PHE A 171 23.03 -19.01 -1.58
N THR A 172 23.35 -17.98 -0.80
CA THR A 172 24.36 -18.05 0.26
C THR A 172 23.81 -18.66 1.56
N VAL A 173 22.50 -18.84 1.67
CA VAL A 173 21.86 -19.41 2.87
C VAL A 173 22.27 -20.87 3.03
N ASN A 174 22.84 -21.22 4.19
CA ASN A 174 23.15 -22.61 4.52
C ASN A 174 21.87 -23.37 4.87
N THR A 175 21.43 -24.27 3.97
CA THR A 175 20.20 -25.06 4.16
C THR A 175 20.37 -26.27 5.09
N ASN A 176 21.55 -26.47 5.69
CA ASN A 176 21.74 -27.46 6.75
C ASN A 176 21.26 -26.87 8.09
N TYR A 177 19.98 -27.05 8.37
CA TYR A 177 19.37 -26.51 9.57
C TYR A 177 19.55 -27.40 10.81
N PRO A 178 19.66 -26.82 12.02
CA PRO A 178 19.81 -25.40 12.29
C PRO A 178 21.21 -24.91 11.90
N ASN A 179 21.29 -23.74 11.26
CA ASN A 179 22.56 -23.07 10.94
C ASN A 179 22.91 -22.00 11.99
N ASP A 180 24.14 -21.49 11.92
CA ASP A 180 24.70 -20.54 12.89
C ASP A 180 24.25 -19.09 12.67
N ASP A 181 23.87 -18.73 11.44
CA ASP A 181 23.55 -17.37 11.03
C ASP A 181 22.04 -17.01 11.13
N LEU A 182 21.21 -17.95 11.58
CA LEU A 182 19.76 -17.77 11.76
C LEU A 182 19.03 -17.35 10.48
N ARG A 183 19.53 -17.77 9.31
CA ARG A 183 18.90 -17.53 8.02
C ARG A 183 18.12 -18.77 7.59
N GLU A 184 16.92 -18.62 7.07
CA GLU A 184 16.14 -19.73 6.51
C GLU A 184 15.42 -19.33 5.22
N LEU A 185 15.18 -20.33 4.37
CA LEU A 185 14.37 -20.15 3.17
C LEU A 185 12.88 -20.11 3.52
N ALA A 186 12.11 -19.31 2.79
CA ALA A 186 10.66 -19.25 2.93
C ALA A 186 10.01 -20.53 2.39
N GLU A 187 8.97 -21.05 3.07
CA GLU A 187 8.28 -22.29 2.68
C GLU A 187 7.74 -22.22 1.24
N GLY A 188 7.23 -21.06 0.82
CA GLY A 188 6.74 -20.82 -0.54
C GLY A 188 7.79 -20.34 -1.53
N GLY A 189 9.05 -20.15 -1.11
CA GLY A 189 10.09 -19.49 -1.89
C GLY A 189 11.17 -20.42 -2.46
N ASP A 190 11.10 -21.74 -2.20
CA ASP A 190 12.11 -22.71 -2.63
C ASP A 190 11.51 -23.81 -3.53
N THR A 191 10.82 -23.39 -4.59
CA THR A 191 10.10 -24.31 -5.49
C THR A 191 10.97 -24.88 -6.61
N GLY A 192 12.14 -24.26 -6.87
CA GLY A 192 13.02 -24.59 -7.98
C GLY A 192 12.62 -23.90 -9.30
N ASN A 193 11.51 -23.15 -9.32
CA ASN A 193 11.14 -22.32 -10.45
C ASN A 193 11.67 -20.89 -10.27
N VAL A 194 12.58 -20.47 -11.16
CA VAL A 194 13.27 -19.17 -11.07
C VAL A 194 12.30 -17.99 -10.98
N MET A 195 11.29 -17.93 -11.86
CA MET A 195 10.37 -16.79 -11.90
C MET A 195 9.47 -16.72 -10.66
N TYR A 196 9.00 -17.88 -10.20
CA TYR A 196 8.15 -17.96 -9.01
C TYR A 196 8.93 -17.62 -7.74
N ASP A 197 10.13 -18.20 -7.57
CA ASP A 197 11.01 -17.97 -6.43
C ASP A 197 11.56 -16.53 -6.41
N PHE A 198 11.77 -15.90 -7.58
CA PHE A 198 12.10 -14.48 -7.69
C PHE A 198 10.95 -13.58 -7.23
N TYR A 199 9.71 -13.94 -7.61
CA TYR A 199 8.52 -13.19 -7.25
C TYR A 199 8.21 -13.29 -5.75
N ILE A 200 8.12 -14.50 -5.20
CA ILE A 200 7.84 -14.72 -3.77
C ILE A 200 9.03 -14.33 -2.90
N GLY A 201 10.25 -14.61 -3.34
CA GLY A 201 11.47 -14.45 -2.56
C GLY A 201 11.89 -15.75 -1.90
N ARG A 202 13.16 -16.11 -2.06
CA ARG A 202 13.73 -17.34 -1.52
C ARG A 202 14.03 -17.26 -0.02
N GLU A 203 14.68 -16.18 0.42
CA GLU A 203 15.07 -16.00 1.82
C GLU A 203 13.92 -15.41 2.65
N LEU A 204 13.69 -15.95 3.85
CA LEU A 204 12.59 -15.55 4.71
C LEU A 204 12.80 -14.14 5.27
N ASN A 205 13.95 -13.82 5.88
CA ASN A 205 14.19 -12.49 6.46
C ASN A 205 15.61 -12.00 6.14
N PRO A 206 15.88 -11.56 4.90
CA PRO A 206 17.23 -11.18 4.50
C PRO A 206 17.71 -9.95 5.26
N ARG A 207 18.93 -10.06 5.78
CA ARG A 207 19.61 -9.03 6.54
C ARG A 207 20.91 -8.64 5.87
N VAL A 208 21.13 -7.33 5.73
CA VAL A 208 22.34 -6.77 5.14
C VAL A 208 23.04 -5.89 6.16
N THR A 209 24.32 -6.19 6.42
CA THR A 209 25.16 -5.32 7.25
C THR A 209 25.78 -4.23 6.39
N LEU A 210 25.32 -3.00 6.59
CA LEU A 210 25.84 -1.83 5.91
C LEU A 210 26.90 -1.13 6.79
N PRO A 211 28.05 -0.71 6.23
CA PRO A 211 29.02 0.10 6.97
C PRO A 211 28.36 1.33 7.59
N LEU A 212 28.70 1.64 8.85
CA LEU A 212 28.18 2.78 9.64
C LEU A 212 26.69 2.71 10.04
N ILE A 213 25.86 2.02 9.28
CA ILE A 213 24.42 1.84 9.56
C ILE A 213 24.19 0.61 10.45
N GLY A 214 24.86 -0.51 10.20
CA GLY A 214 24.66 -1.77 10.92
C GLY A 214 23.81 -2.77 10.15
N GLU A 215 23.32 -3.81 10.84
CA GLU A 215 22.51 -4.87 10.25
C GLU A 215 21.05 -4.43 10.09
N VAL A 216 20.61 -4.28 8.83
CA VAL A 216 19.25 -3.89 8.48
C VAL A 216 18.49 -5.11 8.00
N ASP A 217 17.32 -5.34 8.60
CA ASP A 217 16.33 -6.27 8.10
C ASP A 217 15.57 -5.62 6.93
N ILE A 218 15.77 -6.13 5.72
CA ILE A 218 15.32 -5.46 4.50
C ILE A 218 13.80 -5.40 4.41
N LYS A 219 13.10 -6.45 4.87
CA LYS A 219 11.64 -6.52 4.86
C LYS A 219 11.01 -5.43 5.71
N THR A 220 11.30 -5.46 7.01
CA THR A 220 10.69 -4.51 7.94
C THR A 220 11.09 -3.07 7.62
N TRP A 221 12.30 -2.86 7.09
CA TRP A 221 12.72 -1.53 6.65
C TRP A 221 11.94 -1.03 5.43
N LEU A 222 11.79 -1.84 4.38
CA LEU A 222 11.03 -1.45 3.18
C LEU A 222 9.53 -1.26 3.46
N GLU A 223 8.93 -2.20 4.19
CA GLU A 223 7.50 -2.23 4.51
C GLU A 223 7.07 -0.99 5.32
N MET A 224 7.89 -0.55 6.28
CA MET A 224 7.49 0.49 7.23
C MET A 224 7.96 1.90 6.89
N ARG A 225 8.95 2.09 6.01
CA ARG A 225 9.65 3.39 5.87
C ARG A 225 9.53 4.02 4.49
N PRO A 226 10.37 3.68 3.49
CA PRO A 226 10.43 4.45 2.25
C PRO A 226 9.08 4.47 1.53
N GLY A 227 8.34 3.36 1.54
CA GLY A 227 7.00 3.27 0.95
C GLY A 227 5.97 4.13 1.66
N LEU A 228 5.66 3.80 2.91
CA LEU A 228 4.61 4.47 3.69
C LEU A 228 4.89 5.96 3.94
N THR A 229 6.15 6.32 4.21
CA THR A 229 6.51 7.74 4.39
C THR A 229 6.46 8.47 3.05
N GLY A 230 6.93 7.83 1.97
CA GLY A 230 6.86 8.36 0.62
C GLY A 230 5.42 8.63 0.15
N TRP A 231 4.48 7.76 0.52
CA TRP A 231 3.05 7.97 0.29
C TRP A 231 2.56 9.30 0.90
N MET A 232 2.80 9.54 2.20
CA MET A 232 2.40 10.80 2.84
C MET A 232 3.05 12.02 2.19
N LEU A 233 4.34 11.92 1.80
CA LEU A 233 5.04 13.01 1.14
C LEU A 233 4.47 13.31 -0.25
N LEU A 234 4.06 12.28 -1.00
CA LEU A 234 3.37 12.45 -2.28
C LEU A 234 2.02 13.15 -2.09
N ASP A 235 1.22 12.74 -1.10
CA ASP A 235 -0.06 13.39 -0.83
C ASP A 235 0.11 14.88 -0.49
N LEU A 236 1.09 15.22 0.36
CA LEU A 236 1.43 16.61 0.68
C LEU A 236 1.93 17.39 -0.54
N ALA A 237 2.72 16.76 -1.41
CA ALA A 237 3.16 17.38 -2.66
C ALA A 237 1.96 17.70 -3.59
N PHE A 238 0.96 16.83 -3.65
CA PHE A 238 -0.28 17.04 -4.40
C PHE A 238 -1.18 18.12 -3.78
N VAL A 239 -1.23 18.22 -2.45
CA VAL A 239 -1.88 19.35 -1.76
C VAL A 239 -1.21 20.67 -2.15
N ALA A 240 0.12 20.72 -2.11
CA ALA A 240 0.86 21.89 -2.55
C ALA A 240 0.62 22.19 -4.05
N GLN A 241 0.55 21.16 -4.90
CA GLN A 241 0.21 21.31 -6.32
C GLN A 241 -1.16 21.93 -6.52
N GLN A 242 -2.18 21.50 -5.79
CA GLN A 242 -3.52 22.07 -5.88
C GLN A 242 -3.50 23.57 -5.55
N TYR A 243 -2.78 23.96 -4.50
CA TYR A 243 -2.63 25.37 -4.14
C TYR A 243 -1.88 26.16 -5.22
N ARG A 244 -0.84 25.60 -5.85
CA ARG A 244 -0.16 26.25 -6.99
C ARG A 244 -1.08 26.39 -8.20
N ASN A 245 -1.91 25.39 -8.48
CA ASN A 245 -2.84 25.38 -9.61
C ASN A 245 -4.00 26.36 -9.43
N TYR A 246 -4.54 26.53 -8.23
CA TYR A 246 -5.80 27.24 -8.00
C TYR A 246 -5.73 28.40 -6.99
N GLY A 247 -4.73 28.40 -6.11
CA GLY A 247 -4.59 29.37 -5.02
C GLY A 247 -5.43 29.11 -3.79
N TYR A 248 -6.09 27.95 -3.74
CA TYR A 248 -6.79 27.44 -2.57
C TYR A 248 -6.64 25.92 -2.53
N VAL A 249 -7.01 25.33 -1.39
CA VAL A 249 -7.02 23.88 -1.19
C VAL A 249 -8.43 23.44 -0.82
N THR A 250 -8.89 22.33 -1.40
CA THR A 250 -10.24 21.80 -1.16
C THR A 250 -10.37 20.97 0.11
N ASP A 251 -11.59 20.91 0.64
CA ASP A 251 -11.89 20.06 1.81
C ASP A 251 -11.68 18.57 1.52
N SER A 252 -11.95 18.13 0.28
CA SER A 252 -11.75 16.75 -0.17
C SER A 252 -10.30 16.29 -0.09
N ILE A 253 -9.34 17.06 -0.63
CA ILE A 253 -7.93 16.64 -0.66
C ILE A 253 -7.32 16.70 0.75
N LEU A 254 -7.71 17.68 1.56
CA LEU A 254 -7.29 17.76 2.96
C LEU A 254 -7.82 16.57 3.76
N PHE A 255 -9.08 16.20 3.55
CA PHE A 255 -9.68 15.05 4.21
C PHE A 255 -8.99 13.74 3.82
N VAL A 256 -8.79 13.47 2.52
CA VAL A 256 -8.09 12.26 2.04
C VAL A 256 -6.68 12.21 2.63
N THR A 257 -5.91 13.30 2.48
CA THR A 257 -4.53 13.38 2.98
C THR A 257 -4.47 13.12 4.49
N ALA A 258 -5.39 13.69 5.28
CA ALA A 258 -5.41 13.50 6.72
C ALA A 258 -5.74 12.06 7.12
N VAL A 259 -6.71 11.44 6.45
CA VAL A 259 -7.12 10.06 6.71
C VAL A 259 -6.05 9.05 6.28
N GLN A 260 -5.40 9.28 5.14
CA GLN A 260 -4.28 8.46 4.66
C GLN A 260 -3.05 8.60 5.57
N ALA A 261 -2.68 9.84 5.97
CA ALA A 261 -1.61 10.09 6.91
C ALA A 261 -1.89 9.46 8.29
N TYR A 262 -3.13 9.51 8.77
CA TYR A 262 -3.52 8.80 9.99
C TYR A 262 -3.27 7.29 9.87
N TYR A 263 -3.67 6.67 8.76
CA TYR A 263 -3.47 5.24 8.54
C TYR A 263 -1.99 4.86 8.58
N VAL A 264 -1.14 5.63 7.87
CA VAL A 264 0.32 5.43 7.87
C VAL A 264 0.90 5.58 9.26
N LEU A 265 0.60 6.70 9.94
CA LEU A 265 1.16 7.01 11.24
C LEU A 265 0.69 6.04 12.33
N ASP A 266 -0.56 5.57 12.29
CA ASP A 266 -1.07 4.54 13.22
C ASP A 266 -0.35 3.20 13.01
N GLY A 267 -0.10 2.81 11.76
CA GLY A 267 0.69 1.63 11.42
C GLY A 267 2.13 1.71 11.93
N GLN A 268 2.79 2.85 11.67
CA GLN A 268 4.17 3.09 12.11
C GLN A 268 4.28 3.27 13.63
N TYR A 269 3.26 3.80 14.31
CA TYR A 269 3.22 3.87 15.77
C TYR A 269 3.12 2.47 16.39
N ASN A 270 2.32 1.60 15.78
CA ASN A 270 2.15 0.21 16.21
C ASN A 270 3.07 -0.78 15.44
N GLU A 271 4.28 -0.34 15.08
CA GLU A 271 5.24 -1.04 14.20
C GLU A 271 5.42 -2.53 14.58
N SER A 272 5.46 -2.84 15.89
CA SER A 272 5.67 -4.21 16.38
C SER A 272 4.64 -5.25 15.89
N HIS A 273 3.43 -4.83 15.48
CA HIS A 273 2.43 -5.76 14.97
C HIS A 273 2.86 -6.41 13.65
N VAL A 274 3.70 -5.74 12.85
CA VAL A 274 4.22 -6.27 11.57
C VAL A 274 4.97 -7.58 11.76
N LEU A 275 5.65 -7.74 12.89
CA LEU A 275 6.43 -8.94 13.20
C LEU A 275 5.59 -10.21 13.39
N SER A 276 4.26 -10.07 13.38
CA SER A 276 3.29 -11.17 13.44
C SER A 276 2.50 -11.35 12.14
N MET A 277 2.77 -10.52 11.13
CA MET A 277 2.10 -10.58 9.82
C MET A 277 2.78 -11.60 8.90
N MET A 278 1.97 -12.17 8.00
CA MET A 278 2.35 -13.21 7.03
C MET A 278 3.60 -12.84 6.22
N ASP A 279 3.69 -11.56 5.84
CA ASP A 279 4.77 -10.95 5.09
C ASP A 279 6.13 -11.12 5.79
N ILE A 280 6.16 -11.14 7.14
CA ILE A 280 7.37 -11.36 7.94
C ILE A 280 7.56 -12.84 8.33
N ILE A 281 6.47 -13.54 8.65
CA ILE A 281 6.57 -14.86 9.29
C ILE A 281 6.59 -16.04 8.31
N THR A 282 6.09 -15.89 7.07
CA THR A 282 5.96 -16.99 6.11
C THR A 282 6.42 -16.67 4.70
N ASP A 283 6.09 -15.49 4.19
CA ASP A 283 6.41 -15.12 2.81
C ASP A 283 7.90 -14.75 2.71
N GLY A 284 8.56 -14.94 1.57
CA GLY A 284 9.97 -14.52 1.41
C GLY A 284 10.10 -13.04 1.03
N MET A 285 11.31 -12.49 0.98
CA MET A 285 11.53 -11.15 0.42
C MET A 285 11.91 -11.24 -1.05
N GLY A 286 10.91 -11.18 -1.93
CA GLY A 286 11.07 -11.19 -3.38
C GLY A 286 10.58 -9.91 -4.04
N PHE A 287 10.35 -9.99 -5.35
CA PHE A 287 9.78 -8.89 -6.13
C PHE A 287 8.42 -8.45 -5.61
N MET A 288 7.56 -9.38 -5.19
CA MET A 288 6.21 -9.07 -4.72
C MET A 288 6.23 -8.06 -3.57
N LEU A 289 6.94 -8.36 -2.48
CA LEU A 289 7.01 -7.47 -1.31
C LEU A 289 7.83 -6.21 -1.63
N THR A 290 8.99 -6.35 -2.28
CA THR A 290 9.83 -5.21 -2.62
C THR A 290 9.08 -4.17 -3.47
N PHE A 291 8.44 -4.61 -4.56
CA PHE A 291 7.64 -3.74 -5.43
C PHE A 291 6.38 -3.24 -4.72
N GLY A 292 5.72 -4.11 -3.95
CA GLY A 292 4.57 -3.77 -3.11
C GLY A 292 4.86 -2.57 -2.21
N ASP A 293 5.95 -2.64 -1.47
CA ASP A 293 6.33 -1.67 -0.46
C ASP A 293 6.70 -0.32 -1.06
N ILE A 294 7.60 -0.29 -2.04
CA ILE A 294 8.21 0.98 -2.49
C ILE A 294 7.64 1.55 -3.79
N VAL A 295 6.82 0.78 -4.51
CA VAL A 295 6.19 1.22 -5.76
C VAL A 295 4.68 1.17 -5.67
N TRP A 296 4.11 0.03 -5.30
CA TRP A 296 2.66 -0.12 -5.32
C TRP A 296 1.99 0.79 -4.29
N VAL A 297 2.43 0.72 -3.03
CA VAL A 297 1.86 1.53 -1.93
C VAL A 297 1.95 3.03 -2.22
N PRO A 298 3.14 3.66 -2.37
CA PRO A 298 3.21 5.11 -2.51
C PRO A 298 2.52 5.65 -3.76
N PHE A 299 2.66 4.99 -4.92
CA PHE A 299 2.17 5.56 -6.19
C PHE A 299 0.72 5.21 -6.50
N LEU A 300 0.23 4.04 -6.08
CA LEU A 300 -1.19 3.74 -6.25
C LEU A 300 -2.02 4.46 -5.19
N TYR A 301 -1.59 4.48 -3.93
CA TYR A 301 -2.42 4.96 -2.82
C TYR A 301 -2.50 6.49 -2.79
N SER A 302 -1.55 7.20 -3.43
CA SER A 302 -1.62 8.65 -3.64
C SER A 302 -2.43 9.07 -4.88
N THR A 303 -3.04 8.13 -5.61
CA THR A 303 -3.75 8.43 -6.87
C THR A 303 -4.91 9.40 -6.65
N GLN A 304 -5.58 9.33 -5.50
CA GLN A 304 -6.72 10.18 -5.18
C GLN A 304 -6.29 11.62 -4.89
N CYS A 305 -5.20 11.82 -4.15
CA CYS A 305 -4.59 13.13 -3.94
C CYS A 305 -4.10 13.72 -5.27
N ARG A 306 -3.44 12.91 -6.11
CA ARG A 306 -3.02 13.32 -7.47
C ARG A 306 -4.19 13.73 -8.35
N TYR A 307 -5.30 12.99 -8.31
CA TYR A 307 -6.52 13.34 -9.03
C TYR A 307 -7.09 14.67 -8.55
N LEU A 308 -7.21 14.85 -7.22
CA LEU A 308 -7.77 16.06 -6.62
C LEU A 308 -6.89 17.30 -6.82
N ALA A 309 -5.56 17.13 -6.97
CA ALA A 309 -4.65 18.23 -7.30
C ALA A 309 -5.00 18.90 -8.64
N THR A 310 -5.58 18.15 -9.58
CA THR A 310 -6.09 18.67 -10.85
C THR A 310 -7.57 18.99 -10.81
N TYR A 311 -8.40 18.18 -10.12
CA TYR A 311 -9.85 18.38 -10.02
C TYR A 311 -10.25 18.81 -8.59
N PRO A 312 -10.31 20.12 -8.30
CA PRO A 312 -10.47 20.66 -6.95
C PRO A 312 -11.94 20.58 -6.48
N LEU A 313 -12.41 19.36 -6.21
CA LEU A 313 -13.78 19.13 -5.76
C LEU A 313 -13.97 19.62 -4.32
N HIS A 314 -14.93 20.50 -4.08
CA HIS A 314 -15.44 20.77 -2.74
C HIS A 314 -16.62 19.85 -2.43
N LEU A 315 -16.50 19.03 -1.38
CA LEU A 315 -17.57 18.13 -0.95
C LEU A 315 -18.65 18.86 -0.12
N GLY A 316 -18.23 19.83 0.69
CA GLY A 316 -19.07 20.45 1.69
C GLY A 316 -19.17 19.61 2.97
N TRP A 317 -19.50 20.28 4.07
CA TRP A 317 -19.48 19.71 5.42
C TRP A 317 -20.36 18.46 5.57
N ALA A 318 -21.51 18.40 4.88
CA ALA A 318 -22.44 17.28 4.99
C ALA A 318 -21.85 15.99 4.38
N SER A 319 -21.24 16.10 3.20
CA SER A 319 -20.57 14.98 2.55
C SER A 319 -19.29 14.58 3.27
N ILE A 320 -18.52 15.54 3.79
CA ILE A 320 -17.36 15.25 4.66
C ILE A 320 -17.81 14.52 5.93
N ALA A 321 -18.91 14.94 6.57
CA ALA A 321 -19.45 14.25 7.74
C ALA A 321 -19.91 12.82 7.40
N ALA A 322 -20.56 12.61 6.25
CA ALA A 322 -20.97 11.29 5.79
C ALA A 322 -19.75 10.36 5.54
N VAL A 323 -18.72 10.85 4.85
CA VAL A 323 -17.50 10.07 4.60
C VAL A 323 -16.73 9.81 5.91
N SER A 324 -16.71 10.78 6.84
CA SER A 324 -16.15 10.60 8.18
C SER A 324 -16.89 9.54 8.99
N ALA A 325 -18.21 9.48 8.88
CA ALA A 325 -19.02 8.45 9.54
C ALA A 325 -18.68 7.05 9.02
N VAL A 326 -18.47 6.91 7.70
CA VAL A 326 -18.00 5.64 7.09
C VAL A 326 -16.62 5.27 7.62
N PHE A 327 -15.68 6.22 7.65
CA PHE A 327 -14.32 6.00 8.17
C PHE A 327 -14.30 5.54 9.62
N THR A 328 -14.99 6.30 10.47
CA THR A 328 -15.05 6.03 11.92
C THR A 328 -15.77 4.71 12.23
N LEU A 329 -16.81 4.36 11.47
CA LEU A 329 -17.47 3.06 11.60
C LEU A 329 -16.53 1.91 11.22
N GLY A 330 -15.80 2.03 10.11
CA GLY A 330 -14.81 1.04 9.69
C GLY A 330 -13.71 0.84 10.74
N LEU A 331 -13.13 1.95 11.21
CA LEU A 331 -12.13 1.95 12.29
C LEU A 331 -12.66 1.32 13.58
N TYR A 332 -13.90 1.65 13.96
CA TYR A 332 -14.53 1.09 15.15
C TYR A 332 -14.68 -0.43 15.03
N ILE A 333 -15.21 -0.93 13.91
CA ILE A 333 -15.36 -2.38 13.67
C ILE A 333 -13.99 -3.06 13.71
N PHE A 334 -12.98 -2.50 13.03
CA PHE A 334 -11.63 -3.05 13.00
C PHE A 334 -11.00 -3.12 14.41
N ARG A 335 -11.07 -2.03 15.18
CA ARG A 335 -10.45 -1.93 16.50
C ARG A 335 -11.22 -2.72 17.55
N ALA A 336 -12.55 -2.65 17.55
CA ALA A 336 -13.39 -3.35 18.52
C ALA A 336 -13.28 -4.88 18.36
N SER A 337 -13.30 -5.38 17.12
CA SER A 337 -13.14 -6.82 16.86
C SER A 337 -11.76 -7.34 17.28
N ASN A 338 -10.67 -6.63 16.95
CA ASN A 338 -9.33 -7.01 17.37
C ASN A 338 -9.14 -6.91 18.89
N THR A 339 -9.70 -5.88 19.53
CA THR A 339 -9.68 -5.74 21.00
C THR A 339 -10.42 -6.89 21.67
N GLN A 340 -11.61 -7.27 21.17
CA GLN A 340 -12.36 -8.41 21.70
C GLN A 340 -11.54 -9.71 21.63
N LYS A 341 -10.86 -9.97 20.49
CA LYS A 341 -9.97 -11.12 20.34
C LYS A 341 -8.80 -11.08 21.32
N ARG A 342 -8.18 -9.91 21.50
CA ARG A 342 -7.05 -9.72 22.42
C ARG A 342 -7.47 -9.97 23.86
N VAL A 343 -8.49 -9.26 24.35
CA VAL A 343 -9.00 -9.38 25.72
C VAL A 343 -9.43 -10.81 26.01
N PHE A 344 -10.14 -11.47 25.09
CA PHE A 344 -10.52 -12.87 25.25
C PHE A 344 -9.32 -13.83 25.39
N ARG A 345 -8.19 -13.53 24.74
CA ARG A 345 -6.97 -14.35 24.80
C ARG A 345 -6.11 -14.05 26.03
N THR A 346 -6.10 -12.80 26.51
CA THR A 346 -5.21 -12.36 27.59
C THR A 346 -5.89 -12.27 28.95
N ASN A 347 -7.16 -11.88 29.00
CA ASN A 347 -7.98 -11.80 30.22
C ASN A 347 -9.39 -12.38 29.96
N PRO A 348 -9.54 -13.71 29.91
CA PRO A 348 -10.82 -14.35 29.59
C PRO A 348 -11.93 -14.10 30.62
N GLN A 349 -11.59 -13.64 31.83
CA GLN A 349 -12.54 -13.34 32.90
C GLN A 349 -13.07 -11.91 32.85
N ASP A 350 -12.60 -11.09 31.90
CA ASP A 350 -13.10 -9.74 31.71
C ASP A 350 -14.61 -9.77 31.39
N PRO A 351 -15.46 -8.98 32.07
CA PRO A 351 -16.90 -8.98 31.85
C PRO A 351 -17.32 -8.77 30.40
N SER A 352 -16.51 -8.07 29.60
CA SER A 352 -16.79 -7.83 28.17
C SER A 352 -16.70 -9.08 27.29
N VAL A 353 -16.02 -10.14 27.75
CA VAL A 353 -15.79 -11.37 26.98
C VAL A 353 -16.12 -12.66 27.72
N ALA A 354 -16.30 -12.62 29.04
CA ALA A 354 -16.48 -13.80 29.89
C ALA A 354 -17.65 -14.70 29.46
N ASN A 355 -18.74 -14.11 28.96
CA ASN A 355 -19.94 -14.83 28.53
C ASN A 355 -19.96 -15.15 27.02
N LEU A 356 -18.87 -14.90 26.29
CA LEU A 356 -18.82 -15.19 24.86
C LEU A 356 -18.62 -16.68 24.62
N SER A 357 -19.44 -17.26 23.72
CA SER A 357 -19.26 -18.65 23.30
C SER A 357 -17.98 -18.83 22.49
N TYR A 358 -17.35 -20.00 22.65
CA TYR A 358 -16.17 -20.38 21.91
C TYR A 358 -16.10 -21.89 21.70
N ILE A 359 -15.32 -22.32 20.71
CA ILE A 359 -14.93 -23.71 20.51
C ILE A 359 -13.57 -23.93 21.18
N GLN A 360 -13.51 -24.85 22.13
CA GLN A 360 -12.26 -25.33 22.69
C GLN A 360 -11.63 -26.32 21.70
N THR A 361 -10.48 -25.94 21.13
CA THR A 361 -9.78 -26.80 20.16
C THR A 361 -9.00 -27.90 20.87
N LYS A 362 -8.76 -29.01 20.17
CA LYS A 362 -7.92 -30.14 20.63
C LYS A 362 -6.49 -29.72 20.98
N ARG A 363 -6.02 -28.60 20.43
CA ARG A 363 -4.69 -28.02 20.68
C ARG A 363 -4.62 -27.16 21.95
N GLY A 364 -5.71 -27.04 22.70
CA GLY A 364 -5.79 -26.19 23.89
C GLY A 364 -6.10 -24.71 23.61
N THR A 365 -6.10 -24.29 22.35
CA THR A 365 -6.51 -22.92 21.95
C THR A 365 -8.03 -22.77 21.86
N ARG A 366 -8.53 -21.53 21.86
CA ARG A 366 -9.96 -21.19 21.79
C ARG A 366 -10.30 -20.39 20.54
N LEU A 367 -11.41 -20.74 19.88
CA LEU A 367 -11.97 -20.02 18.73
C LEU A 367 -13.29 -19.35 19.13
N LEU A 368 -13.35 -18.01 19.11
CA LEU A 368 -14.54 -17.25 19.47
C LEU A 368 -15.67 -17.44 18.47
N THR A 369 -16.86 -17.83 18.95
CA THR A 369 -18.09 -18.03 18.14
C THR A 369 -19.20 -17.03 18.44
N ALA A 370 -18.92 -16.00 19.25
CA ALA A 370 -19.86 -14.94 19.61
C ALA A 370 -19.23 -13.55 19.39
N GLY A 371 -20.07 -12.51 19.53
CA GLY A 371 -19.64 -11.13 19.31
C GLY A 371 -19.26 -10.87 17.84
N TRP A 372 -18.21 -10.08 17.63
CA TRP A 372 -17.68 -9.75 16.31
C TRP A 372 -17.28 -11.01 15.53
N TRP A 373 -16.55 -11.92 16.18
CA TRP A 373 -16.06 -13.17 15.60
C TRP A 373 -17.14 -14.26 15.47
N GLY A 374 -18.32 -14.05 16.04
CA GLY A 374 -19.51 -14.86 15.80
C GLY A 374 -20.33 -14.38 14.59
N MET A 375 -20.17 -13.11 14.19
CA MET A 375 -20.91 -12.51 13.08
C MET A 375 -20.29 -12.86 11.72
N SER A 376 -18.97 -12.73 11.61
CA SER A 376 -18.18 -13.30 10.51
C SER A 376 -16.77 -13.65 10.99
N ARG A 377 -16.12 -14.57 10.28
CA ARG A 377 -14.77 -15.06 10.65
C ARG A 377 -13.71 -13.97 10.56
N HIS A 378 -13.91 -12.97 9.71
CA HIS A 378 -13.02 -11.86 9.43
C HIS A 378 -13.76 -10.52 9.38
N ILE A 379 -14.57 -10.24 10.39
CA ILE A 379 -15.25 -8.95 10.49
C ILE A 379 -14.28 -7.77 10.62
N ASN A 380 -13.08 -8.01 11.13
CA ASN A 380 -12.00 -7.04 11.11
C ASN A 380 -11.63 -6.65 9.68
N TYR A 381 -11.63 -7.58 8.72
CA TYR A 381 -11.36 -7.26 7.31
C TYR A 381 -12.51 -6.44 6.69
N PHE A 382 -13.75 -6.66 7.13
CA PHE A 382 -14.85 -5.78 6.72
C PHE A 382 -14.66 -4.34 7.25
N GLY A 383 -14.26 -4.20 8.52
CA GLY A 383 -13.90 -2.90 9.09
C GLY A 383 -12.74 -2.23 8.32
N ASP A 384 -11.71 -3.01 7.97
CA ASP A 384 -10.56 -2.53 7.19
C ASP A 384 -10.96 -2.09 5.78
N TRP A 385 -11.84 -2.85 5.11
CA TRP A 385 -12.35 -2.47 3.80
C TRP A 385 -13.20 -1.19 3.87
N LEU A 386 -14.03 -1.06 4.91
CA LEU A 386 -14.88 0.10 5.08
C LEU A 386 -14.06 1.37 5.36
N GLN A 387 -13.03 1.29 6.21
CA GLN A 387 -12.13 2.43 6.49
C GLN A 387 -11.22 2.79 5.31
N ALA A 388 -11.00 1.87 4.35
CA ALA A 388 -10.27 2.13 3.11
C ALA A 388 -11.12 2.93 2.10
N SER A 389 -12.45 2.79 2.10
CA SER A 389 -13.33 3.48 1.14
C SER A 389 -13.28 5.03 1.20
N PRO A 390 -13.15 5.69 2.37
CA PRO A 390 -12.88 7.12 2.51
C PRO A 390 -11.63 7.64 1.79
N PHE A 391 -10.71 6.78 1.35
CA PHE A 391 -9.58 7.24 0.54
C PHE A 391 -10.05 7.65 -0.87
N SER A 392 -11.14 7.06 -1.36
CA SER A 392 -11.64 7.29 -2.73
C SER A 392 -12.95 8.08 -2.78
N LEU A 393 -13.82 7.94 -1.77
CA LEU A 393 -15.11 8.65 -1.71
C LEU A 393 -15.00 10.18 -1.93
N PRO A 394 -13.96 10.88 -1.42
CA PRO A 394 -13.82 12.32 -1.64
C PRO A 394 -13.51 12.74 -3.08
N THR A 395 -13.22 11.80 -3.98
CA THR A 395 -13.09 12.07 -5.42
C THR A 395 -14.45 12.19 -6.13
N GLY A 396 -15.54 11.83 -5.45
CA GLY A 396 -16.91 11.93 -5.97
C GLY A 396 -17.13 11.07 -7.21
N VAL A 397 -18.02 11.53 -8.10
CA VAL A 397 -18.18 10.93 -9.43
C VAL A 397 -17.00 11.40 -10.30
N ALA A 398 -15.86 10.74 -10.12
CA ALA A 398 -14.58 11.14 -10.68
C ALA A 398 -14.57 11.11 -12.21
N GLY A 399 -13.85 12.05 -12.81
CA GLY A 399 -13.81 12.27 -14.25
C GLY A 399 -13.58 13.73 -14.58
N TYR A 400 -12.54 14.05 -15.36
CA TYR A 400 -12.31 15.41 -15.86
C TYR A 400 -11.58 15.44 -17.19
N ARG A 401 -11.67 16.60 -17.85
CA ARG A 401 -10.87 17.04 -19.00
C ARG A 401 -10.24 18.37 -18.68
N VAL A 402 -9.05 18.57 -19.23
CA VAL A 402 -8.33 19.84 -19.18
C VAL A 402 -8.46 20.49 -20.55
N LEU A 403 -9.04 21.68 -20.59
CA LEU A 403 -9.23 22.48 -21.78
C LEU A 403 -8.25 23.66 -21.79
N ALA A 404 -7.88 24.09 -23.00
CA ALA A 404 -7.03 25.26 -23.18
C ALA A 404 -7.71 26.54 -22.69
N ALA A 405 -6.90 27.53 -22.30
CA ALA A 405 -7.41 28.81 -21.83
C ALA A 405 -8.31 29.50 -22.86
N GLY A 406 -9.46 30.02 -22.42
CA GLY A 406 -10.45 30.67 -23.29
C GLY A 406 -11.36 29.71 -24.07
N SER A 407 -11.30 28.40 -23.77
CA SER A 407 -12.32 27.46 -24.24
C SER A 407 -13.65 27.84 -23.61
N ALA A 408 -14.68 28.18 -24.39
CA ALA A 408 -15.98 28.57 -23.84
C ALA A 408 -16.78 27.34 -23.36
N ALA A 409 -16.37 26.73 -22.24
CA ALA A 409 -17.06 25.55 -21.72
C ALA A 409 -18.41 25.94 -21.09
N ALA A 410 -19.51 25.70 -21.80
CA ALA A 410 -20.87 25.89 -21.30
C ALA A 410 -21.29 24.73 -20.35
N THR A 411 -20.58 24.56 -19.22
CA THR A 411 -20.88 23.49 -18.24
C THR A 411 -21.03 24.04 -16.83
N SER A 412 -21.76 23.31 -15.98
CA SER A 412 -22.19 23.75 -14.64
C SER A 412 -21.08 23.77 -13.58
N SER A 413 -19.90 23.21 -13.87
CA SER A 413 -18.77 23.16 -12.94
C SER A 413 -17.44 23.25 -13.69
N VAL A 414 -16.98 24.48 -13.90
CA VAL A 414 -15.69 24.81 -14.53
C VAL A 414 -14.74 25.28 -13.44
N PHE A 415 -13.59 24.63 -13.31
CA PHE A 415 -12.50 25.08 -12.45
C PHE A 415 -11.41 25.70 -13.31
N THR A 416 -11.15 26.99 -13.12
CA THR A 416 -10.09 27.70 -13.85
C THR A 416 -8.80 27.67 -13.04
N THR A 417 -7.75 27.11 -13.61
CA THR A 417 -6.40 27.15 -13.03
C THR A 417 -5.79 28.55 -13.19
N ARG A 418 -4.75 28.85 -12.43
CA ARG A 418 -4.04 30.15 -12.47
C ARG A 418 -3.38 30.44 -13.82
N ASP A 419 -3.04 29.42 -14.59
CA ASP A 419 -2.55 29.54 -15.96
C ASP A 419 -3.66 29.68 -17.01
N GLY A 420 -4.92 29.73 -16.57
CA GLY A 420 -6.11 29.97 -17.40
C GLY A 420 -6.72 28.72 -18.02
N ARG A 421 -6.14 27.53 -17.86
CA ARG A 421 -6.76 26.27 -18.30
C ARG A 421 -8.06 26.02 -17.54
N GLU A 422 -8.97 25.32 -18.20
CA GLU A 422 -10.27 24.99 -17.62
C GLU A 422 -10.38 23.49 -17.37
N VAL A 423 -10.71 23.11 -16.15
CA VAL A 423 -10.95 21.72 -15.77
C VAL A 423 -12.46 21.51 -15.63
N VAL A 424 -13.00 20.64 -16.48
CA VAL A 424 -14.44 20.33 -16.57
C VAL A 424 -14.66 18.84 -16.55
N GLN A 425 -15.81 18.37 -16.12
CA GLN A 425 -16.08 16.92 -16.13
C GLN A 425 -16.37 16.36 -17.52
N GLY A 426 -17.19 17.05 -18.31
CA GLY A 426 -17.57 16.62 -19.66
C GLY A 426 -18.07 15.16 -19.72
N ASP A 427 -17.71 14.49 -20.80
CA ASP A 427 -17.91 13.06 -21.06
C ASP A 427 -17.04 12.14 -20.20
N ALA A 428 -15.99 12.66 -19.56
CA ALA A 428 -15.14 11.89 -18.65
C ALA A 428 -15.82 11.58 -17.30
N ARG A 429 -16.92 12.26 -16.96
CA ARG A 429 -17.65 12.06 -15.70
C ARG A 429 -17.99 10.59 -15.45
N GLY A 430 -17.56 10.06 -14.32
CA GLY A 430 -17.76 8.67 -13.90
C GLY A 430 -16.64 7.73 -14.35
N TRP A 431 -16.00 8.00 -15.49
CA TRP A 431 -14.89 7.18 -15.99
C TRP A 431 -13.61 7.33 -15.16
N GLY A 432 -13.42 8.48 -14.51
CA GLY A 432 -12.29 8.70 -13.59
C GLY A 432 -12.32 7.76 -12.38
N MET A 433 -13.48 7.16 -12.06
CA MET A 433 -13.60 6.19 -10.96
C MET A 433 -12.76 4.92 -11.20
N ILE A 434 -12.46 4.58 -12.47
CA ILE A 434 -11.54 3.48 -12.80
C ILE A 434 -10.18 3.68 -12.14
N PHE A 435 -9.73 4.92 -11.97
CA PHE A 435 -8.43 5.21 -11.35
C PHE A 435 -8.59 5.42 -9.84
N THR A 436 -9.54 6.26 -9.43
CA THR A 436 -9.64 6.68 -8.03
C THR A 436 -10.23 5.60 -7.12
N TYR A 437 -11.13 4.75 -7.63
CA TYR A 437 -11.77 3.65 -6.87
C TYR A 437 -11.11 2.29 -7.11
N PHE A 438 -10.11 2.20 -8.01
CA PHE A 438 -9.34 0.97 -8.19
C PHE A 438 -8.74 0.50 -6.87
N TYR A 439 -8.26 1.41 -6.03
CA TYR A 439 -7.76 1.10 -4.70
C TYR A 439 -8.78 0.29 -3.87
N VAL A 440 -10.05 0.73 -3.81
CA VAL A 440 -11.09 0.04 -3.04
C VAL A 440 -11.38 -1.35 -3.59
N LEU A 441 -11.37 -1.51 -4.92
CA LEU A 441 -11.55 -2.80 -5.58
C LEU A 441 -10.35 -3.73 -5.34
N TYR A 442 -9.14 -3.23 -5.56
CA TYR A 442 -7.88 -3.92 -5.29
C TYR A 442 -7.83 -4.40 -3.84
N PHE A 443 -8.14 -3.51 -2.88
CA PHE A 443 -8.10 -3.84 -1.46
C PHE A 443 -9.14 -4.90 -1.10
N ALA A 444 -10.33 -4.88 -1.71
CA ALA A 444 -11.32 -5.96 -1.56
C ALA A 444 -10.77 -7.31 -2.04
N ILE A 445 -10.14 -7.34 -3.23
CA ILE A 445 -9.52 -8.54 -3.79
C ILE A 445 -8.40 -9.05 -2.88
N LEU A 446 -7.55 -8.14 -2.38
CA LEU A 446 -6.47 -8.45 -1.44
C LEU A 446 -7.02 -9.09 -0.16
N LEU A 447 -8.06 -8.51 0.44
CA LEU A 447 -8.67 -9.02 1.67
C LEU A 447 -9.33 -10.39 1.46
N VAL A 448 -9.98 -10.62 0.32
CA VAL A 448 -10.52 -11.93 -0.05
C VAL A 448 -9.40 -12.96 -0.23
N HIS A 449 -8.30 -12.59 -0.90
CA HIS A 449 -7.15 -13.47 -1.05
C HIS A 449 -6.52 -13.81 0.31
N ARG A 450 -6.32 -12.79 1.16
CA ARG A 450 -5.77 -12.93 2.51
C ARG A 450 -6.65 -13.79 3.41
N GLU A 451 -7.97 -13.62 3.34
CA GLU A 451 -8.91 -14.47 4.06
C GLU A 451 -8.79 -15.93 3.63
N ARG A 452 -8.69 -16.22 2.34
CA ARG A 452 -8.56 -17.59 1.85
C ARG A 452 -7.27 -18.26 2.31
N ARG A 453 -6.16 -17.51 2.34
CA ARG A 453 -4.88 -18.00 2.88
C ARG A 453 -4.99 -18.29 4.37
N ASP A 454 -5.58 -17.39 5.16
CA ASP A 454 -5.78 -17.62 6.60
C ASP A 454 -6.75 -18.77 6.89
N ASP A 455 -7.82 -18.93 6.09
CA ASP A 455 -8.75 -20.06 6.18
C ASP A 455 -8.05 -21.40 5.92
N ALA A 456 -7.16 -21.45 4.93
CA ALA A 456 -6.34 -22.63 4.62
C ALA A 456 -5.35 -22.96 5.75
N MET A 457 -4.65 -21.93 6.27
CA MET A 457 -3.75 -22.08 7.42
C MET A 457 -4.49 -22.56 8.66
N CYS A 458 -5.65 -21.97 8.98
CA CYS A 458 -6.47 -22.38 10.11
C CYS A 458 -7.04 -23.80 9.93
N ALA A 459 -7.39 -24.20 8.70
CA ALA A 459 -7.79 -25.58 8.39
C ALA A 459 -6.66 -26.59 8.64
N LYS A 460 -5.44 -26.31 8.17
CA LYS A 460 -4.24 -27.14 8.45
C LYS A 460 -3.93 -27.18 9.96
N LYS A 461 -4.13 -26.04 10.64
CA LYS A 461 -3.77 -25.86 12.06
C LYS A 461 -4.75 -26.53 13.04
N TYR A 462 -6.06 -26.41 12.81
CA TYR A 462 -7.10 -26.85 13.76
C TYR A 462 -7.98 -28.00 13.23
N GLY A 463 -7.88 -28.38 11.95
CA GLY A 463 -8.55 -29.55 11.39
C GLY A 463 -10.07 -29.56 11.61
N ALA A 464 -10.57 -30.60 12.27
CA ALA A 464 -12.00 -30.79 12.53
C ALA A 464 -12.63 -29.64 13.35
N ASP A 465 -11.87 -29.02 14.26
CA ASP A 465 -12.37 -27.90 15.07
C ASP A 465 -12.60 -26.67 14.19
N TRP A 466 -11.76 -26.46 13.16
CA TRP A 466 -11.98 -25.41 12.16
C TRP A 466 -13.20 -25.70 11.30
N ALA A 467 -13.39 -26.96 10.89
CA ALA A 467 -14.57 -27.36 10.12
C ALA A 467 -15.86 -27.12 10.91
N GLN A 468 -15.84 -27.37 12.23
CA GLN A 468 -16.95 -27.02 13.11
C GLN A 468 -17.12 -25.51 13.23
N TYR A 469 -16.03 -24.76 13.40
CA TYR A 469 -16.06 -23.30 13.46
C TYR A 469 -16.71 -22.68 12.22
N LYS A 470 -16.37 -23.16 11.01
CA LYS A 470 -17.00 -22.72 9.76
C LYS A 470 -18.49 -23.03 9.65
N LYS A 471 -18.97 -24.09 10.29
CA LYS A 471 -20.41 -24.42 10.35
C LYS A 471 -21.16 -23.45 11.27
N THR A 472 -20.53 -23.06 12.38
CA THR A 472 -21.07 -22.11 13.35
C THR A 472 -21.04 -20.67 12.81
N VAL A 473 -19.88 -20.22 12.33
CA VAL A 473 -19.65 -18.88 11.78
C VAL A 473 -19.46 -18.99 10.27
N ARG A 474 -20.58 -18.93 9.54
CA ARG A 474 -20.63 -19.24 8.10
C ARG A 474 -19.94 -18.17 7.25
N TRP A 475 -20.20 -16.90 7.58
CA TRP A 475 -19.73 -15.74 6.82
C TRP A 475 -18.22 -15.54 6.98
N ARG A 476 -17.55 -15.22 5.87
CA ARG A 476 -16.11 -14.99 5.80
C ARG A 476 -15.79 -13.56 6.24
N ILE A 477 -16.23 -12.57 5.48
CA ILE A 477 -15.89 -11.16 5.69
C ILE A 477 -17.17 -10.36 5.94
N LEU A 478 -18.05 -10.28 4.93
CA LEU A 478 -19.26 -9.47 4.95
C LEU A 478 -20.41 -10.33 5.47
N PRO A 479 -20.91 -10.08 6.69
CA PRO A 479 -21.98 -10.89 7.24
C PRO A 479 -23.20 -10.88 6.32
N TRP A 480 -23.87 -12.02 6.22
CA TRP A 480 -25.07 -12.24 5.38
C TRP A 480 -24.84 -12.19 3.85
N VAL A 481 -23.61 -11.98 3.39
CA VAL A 481 -23.28 -11.90 1.95
C VAL A 481 -22.15 -12.88 1.57
N TYR A 482 -20.99 -12.78 2.22
CA TYR A 482 -19.78 -13.57 1.93
C TYR A 482 -19.06 -13.96 3.21
#